data_AF-A0A1S1REH9-F1
#
_entry.id   AF-A0A1S1REH9-F1
#
_cell.length_a   1.000
_cell.length_b   1.000
_cell.length_c   1.000
_cell.angle_alpha   90.00
_cell.angle_beta   90.00
_cell.angle_gamma   90.00
#
_symmetry.space_group_name_H-M   'P 1'
#
loop_
_entity.id
_entity.type
_entity.pdbx_description
1 polymer ?
#
loop_
_entity_poly.entity_id
_entity_poly.type
_entity_poly.pdbx_seq_one_letter_code
_entity_poly.pdbx_strand_id
1 'polypeptide(L)'
;MTDDDDDWAPPPVPDGGGDPVAAVDEALAEAETALRAGMWLPDVDEIDAVVTILHHTDPARRRPDTPLRRVLHQALDETYPQLTVWRPRPQYLYAVVKTLHLLASDPVTGENTAALLVGWDRLLDLLRAVLEVARFGPPEPPEPGAEAPDVPGPGARP
;
A
#
# COMPACT_ATOMS: atom_id res chain seq x y z
N MET A 1 1.22 30.90 -26.43
CA MET A 1 0.61 30.16 -25.32
C MET A 1 0.77 28.72 -25.70
N THR A 2 1.79 28.08 -25.14
CA THR A 2 2.15 26.69 -25.40
C THR A 2 1.53 25.87 -24.28
N ASP A 3 0.77 24.84 -24.63
CA ASP A 3 0.34 23.76 -23.74
C ASP A 3 1.55 23.23 -22.96
N ASP A 4 1.57 23.45 -21.65
CA ASP A 4 2.53 22.89 -20.69
C ASP A 4 1.86 21.75 -19.89
N ASP A 5 0.70 21.27 -20.34
CA ASP A 5 -0.09 20.20 -19.71
C ASP A 5 0.38 18.78 -20.10
N ASP A 6 1.43 18.64 -20.94
CA ASP A 6 1.73 17.40 -21.68
C ASP A 6 2.95 16.57 -21.17
N ASP A 7 3.65 16.98 -20.09
CA ASP A 7 4.86 16.27 -19.62
C ASP A 7 4.67 15.51 -18.29
N TRP A 8 3.43 15.38 -17.80
CA TRP A 8 3.18 14.59 -16.61
C TRP A 8 3.10 13.09 -16.94
N ALA A 9 4.07 12.32 -16.46
CA ALA A 9 4.02 10.86 -16.41
C ALA A 9 3.80 10.39 -14.96
N PRO A 10 3.01 9.32 -14.73
CA PRO A 10 2.92 8.71 -13.42
C PRO A 10 4.32 8.28 -12.95
N PRO A 11 4.59 8.36 -11.63
CA PRO A 11 5.86 7.95 -11.09
C PRO A 11 6.13 6.48 -11.44
N PRO A 12 7.39 6.11 -11.74
CA PRO A 12 7.74 4.74 -12.04
C PRO A 12 7.43 3.85 -10.83
N VAL A 13 6.86 2.69 -11.09
CA VAL A 13 6.73 1.62 -10.09
C VAL A 13 8.11 0.97 -9.85
N PRO A 14 8.39 0.47 -8.63
CA PRO A 14 9.57 -0.33 -8.37
C PRO A 14 9.67 -1.52 -9.33
N ASP A 15 10.87 -1.84 -9.81
CA ASP A 15 11.11 -2.97 -10.71
C ASP A 15 11.49 -4.26 -9.98
N GLY A 16 11.79 -4.18 -8.68
CA GLY A 16 12.18 -5.32 -7.85
C GLY A 16 13.41 -6.06 -8.37
N GLY A 17 14.30 -5.38 -9.10
CA GLY A 17 15.43 -6.03 -9.78
C GLY A 17 15.01 -7.05 -10.86
N GLY A 18 13.79 -6.92 -11.39
CA GLY A 18 13.18 -7.82 -12.37
C GLY A 18 12.30 -8.92 -11.76
N ASP A 19 12.18 -9.00 -10.42
CA ASP A 19 11.23 -9.88 -9.74
C ASP A 19 9.96 -9.11 -9.34
N PRO A 20 8.79 -9.41 -9.94
CA PRO A 20 7.56 -8.71 -9.65
C PRO A 20 7.06 -8.93 -8.21
N VAL A 21 7.44 -10.02 -7.54
CA VAL A 21 7.12 -10.24 -6.13
C VAL A 21 7.94 -9.31 -5.25
N ALA A 22 9.26 -9.22 -5.51
CA ALA A 22 10.14 -8.30 -4.81
C ALA A 22 9.70 -6.84 -4.99
N ALA A 23 9.27 -6.47 -6.20
CA ALA A 23 8.75 -5.14 -6.49
C ALA A 23 7.53 -4.78 -5.62
N VAL A 24 6.59 -5.73 -5.44
CA VAL A 24 5.42 -5.54 -4.58
C VAL A 24 5.84 -5.38 -3.12
N ASP A 25 6.77 -6.22 -2.66
CA ASP A 25 7.25 -6.18 -1.27
C ASP A 25 7.99 -4.87 -0.96
N GLU A 26 8.82 -4.38 -1.88
CA GLU A 26 9.50 -3.08 -1.77
C GLU A 26 8.50 -1.94 -1.70
N ALA A 27 7.53 -1.89 -2.63
CA ALA A 27 6.51 -0.83 -2.67
C ALA A 27 5.70 -0.78 -1.36
N LEU A 28 5.25 -1.94 -0.87
CA LEU A 28 4.50 -2.04 0.38
C LEU A 28 5.34 -1.62 1.58
N ALA A 29 6.58 -2.09 1.68
CA ALA A 29 7.47 -1.78 2.79
C ALA A 29 7.84 -0.29 2.83
N GLU A 30 8.09 0.32 1.68
CA GLU A 30 8.38 1.74 1.58
C GLU A 30 7.18 2.60 1.98
N ALA A 31 5.98 2.29 1.46
CA ALA A 31 4.75 2.98 1.81
C ALA A 31 4.42 2.87 3.30
N GLU A 32 4.52 1.66 3.87
CA GLU A 32 4.30 1.41 5.29
C GLU A 32 5.29 2.20 6.17
N THR A 33 6.57 2.21 5.78
CA THR A 33 7.62 2.96 6.49
C THR A 33 7.37 4.46 6.43
N ALA A 34 7.04 4.98 5.24
CA ALA A 34 6.76 6.40 5.04
C ALA A 34 5.52 6.86 5.82
N LEU A 35 4.47 6.03 5.86
CA LEU A 35 3.25 6.30 6.64
C LEU A 35 3.56 6.36 8.14
N ARG A 36 4.29 5.37 8.67
CA ARG A 36 4.65 5.33 10.09
C ARG A 36 5.59 6.46 10.52
N ALA A 37 6.55 6.82 9.66
CA ALA A 37 7.48 7.91 9.92
C ALA A 37 6.85 9.31 9.74
N GLY A 38 5.58 9.39 9.32
CA GLY A 38 4.91 10.65 9.00
C GLY A 38 5.47 11.36 7.77
N MET A 39 6.28 10.67 6.95
CA MET A 39 6.80 11.17 5.67
C MET A 39 5.71 11.13 4.59
N TRP A 40 4.77 10.18 4.71
CA TRP A 40 3.55 10.13 3.94
C TRP A 40 2.37 10.53 4.81
N LEU A 41 1.74 11.66 4.47
CA LEU A 41 0.51 12.14 5.06
C LEU A 41 -0.56 12.17 3.96
N PRO A 42 -1.44 11.14 3.92
CA PRO A 42 -2.51 11.03 2.92
C PRO A 42 -3.42 12.24 2.98
N ASP A 43 -3.73 12.81 1.82
CA ASP A 43 -4.71 13.90 1.73
C ASP A 43 -6.11 13.38 1.38
N VAL A 44 -7.05 14.31 1.14
CA VAL A 44 -8.46 13.98 0.93
C VAL A 44 -8.67 13.07 -0.28
N ASP A 45 -8.04 13.33 -1.43
CA ASP A 45 -8.27 12.48 -2.60
C ASP A 45 -7.60 11.11 -2.44
N GLU A 46 -6.46 11.02 -1.74
CA GLU A 46 -5.84 9.73 -1.39
C GLU A 46 -6.72 8.94 -0.44
N ILE A 47 -7.33 9.59 0.56
CA ILE A 47 -8.26 8.95 1.49
C ILE A 47 -9.50 8.44 0.74
N ASP A 48 -10.07 9.23 -0.16
CA ASP A 48 -11.22 8.82 -0.98
C ASP A 48 -10.86 7.64 -1.92
N ALA A 49 -9.64 7.65 -2.48
CA ALA A 49 -9.11 6.53 -3.24
C ALA A 49 -8.96 5.28 -2.37
N VAL A 50 -8.41 5.39 -1.16
CA VAL A 50 -8.30 4.29 -0.19
C VAL A 50 -9.67 3.68 0.15
N VAL A 51 -10.67 4.53 0.42
CA VAL A 51 -12.03 4.06 0.72
C VAL A 51 -12.61 3.30 -0.48
N THR A 52 -12.43 3.82 -1.69
CA THR A 52 -12.89 3.17 -2.92
C THR A 52 -12.18 1.83 -3.15
N ILE A 53 -10.85 1.77 -3.01
CA ILE A 53 -10.09 0.54 -3.18
C ILE A 53 -10.50 -0.51 -2.13
N LEU A 54 -10.66 -0.12 -0.86
CA LEU A 54 -11.15 -1.01 0.19
C LEU A 54 -12.55 -1.55 -0.11
N HIS A 55 -13.44 -0.70 -0.62
CA HIS A 55 -14.81 -1.08 -0.99
C HIS A 55 -14.84 -2.24 -1.99
N HIS A 56 -13.91 -2.26 -2.94
CA HIS A 56 -13.80 -3.35 -3.94
C HIS A 56 -13.04 -4.56 -3.40
N THR A 57 -11.91 -4.33 -2.73
CA THR A 57 -10.95 -5.40 -2.38
C THR A 57 -11.37 -6.21 -1.16
N ASP A 58 -11.96 -5.59 -0.13
CA ASP A 58 -12.32 -6.28 1.12
C ASP A 58 -13.45 -7.32 0.93
N PRO A 59 -14.56 -7.03 0.21
CA PRO A 59 -15.57 -8.04 -0.08
C PRO A 59 -15.06 -9.16 -1.00
N ALA A 60 -14.22 -8.82 -1.98
CA ALA A 60 -13.64 -9.79 -2.90
C ALA A 60 -12.69 -10.76 -2.18
N ARG A 61 -11.95 -10.30 -1.18
CA ARG A 61 -11.05 -11.16 -0.37
C ARG A 61 -11.78 -12.27 0.37
N ARG A 62 -13.06 -12.06 0.70
CA ARG A 62 -13.93 -13.06 1.35
C ARG A 62 -14.46 -14.13 0.38
N ARG A 63 -14.18 -14.00 -0.93
CA ARG A 63 -14.67 -14.90 -1.98
C ARG A 63 -13.47 -15.52 -2.73
N PRO A 64 -13.12 -16.80 -2.47
CA PRO A 64 -11.90 -17.40 -2.99
C PRO A 64 -11.81 -17.43 -4.52
N ASP A 65 -12.96 -17.42 -5.22
CA ASP A 65 -13.02 -17.49 -6.68
C ASP A 65 -12.89 -16.13 -7.39
N THR A 66 -12.77 -15.03 -6.64
CA THR A 66 -12.68 -13.70 -7.27
C THR A 66 -11.24 -13.42 -7.70
N PRO A 67 -10.96 -13.17 -8.99
CA PRO A 67 -9.60 -12.89 -9.45
C PRO A 67 -9.18 -11.47 -9.04
N LEU A 68 -8.10 -11.35 -8.25
CA LEU A 68 -7.61 -10.06 -7.75
C LEU A 68 -7.34 -9.06 -8.88
N ARG A 69 -6.80 -9.53 -10.01
CA ARG A 69 -6.53 -8.68 -11.18
C ARG A 69 -7.74 -7.85 -11.59
N ARG A 70 -8.92 -8.48 -11.66
CA ARG A 70 -10.16 -7.81 -12.06
C ARG A 70 -10.56 -6.74 -11.06
N VAL A 71 -10.42 -7.05 -9.77
CA VAL A 71 -10.78 -6.15 -8.66
C VAL A 71 -9.84 -4.95 -8.62
N LEU A 72 -8.53 -5.16 -8.72
CA LEU A 72 -7.55 -4.08 -8.77
C LEU A 72 -7.68 -3.24 -10.03
N HIS A 73 -7.96 -3.87 -11.19
CA HIS A 73 -8.19 -3.12 -12.42
C HIS A 73 -9.39 -2.18 -12.27
N GLN A 74 -10.52 -2.67 -11.76
CA GLN A 74 -11.69 -1.84 -11.52
C GLN A 74 -11.42 -0.73 -10.50
N ALA A 75 -10.77 -1.06 -9.38
CA ALA A 75 -10.45 -0.08 -8.36
C ALA A 75 -9.48 0.98 -8.88
N LEU A 76 -8.48 0.60 -9.67
CA LEU A 76 -7.55 1.54 -10.33
C LEU A 76 -8.28 2.42 -11.32
N ASP A 77 -9.13 1.89 -12.20
CA ASP A 77 -9.87 2.70 -13.16
C ASP A 77 -10.74 3.76 -12.46
N GLU A 78 -11.37 3.41 -11.34
CA GLU A 78 -12.21 4.32 -10.56
C GLU A 78 -11.40 5.37 -9.75
N THR A 79 -10.17 5.04 -9.37
CA THR A 79 -9.31 5.90 -8.53
C THR A 79 -8.16 6.55 -9.27
N TYR A 80 -7.97 6.23 -10.56
CA TYR A 80 -6.87 6.72 -11.37
C TYR A 80 -6.78 8.24 -11.31
N PRO A 81 -7.86 9.02 -11.58
CA PRO A 81 -7.78 10.47 -11.54
C PRO A 81 -7.29 11.02 -10.20
N GLN A 82 -7.65 10.41 -9.08
CA GLN A 82 -7.26 10.81 -7.73
C GLN A 82 -5.81 10.44 -7.41
N LEU A 83 -5.37 9.26 -7.85
CA LEU A 83 -4.03 8.73 -7.59
C LEU A 83 -2.97 9.38 -8.49
N THR A 84 -3.37 9.88 -9.65
CA THR A 84 -2.48 10.47 -10.66
C THR A 84 -2.53 11.99 -10.71
N VAL A 85 -3.17 12.66 -9.76
CA VAL A 85 -3.09 14.12 -9.65
C VAL A 85 -1.62 14.53 -9.48
N TRP A 86 -1.20 15.58 -10.20
CA TRP A 86 0.13 16.16 -10.00
C TRP A 86 0.29 16.62 -8.55
N ARG A 87 1.29 16.09 -7.84
CA ARG A 87 1.55 16.43 -6.45
C ARG A 87 3.05 16.57 -6.16
N PRO A 88 3.45 17.47 -5.25
CA PRO A 88 4.84 17.63 -4.82
C PRO A 88 5.30 16.52 -3.86
N ARG A 89 4.49 15.47 -3.62
CA ARG A 89 4.75 14.38 -2.67
C ARG A 89 4.85 13.03 -3.39
N PRO A 90 5.55 12.05 -2.81
CA PRO A 90 5.64 10.71 -3.38
C PRO A 90 4.26 10.04 -3.42
N GLN A 91 3.90 9.43 -4.55
CA GLN A 91 2.61 8.74 -4.74
C GLN A 91 2.68 7.28 -4.26
N TYR A 92 2.88 7.08 -2.96
CA TYR A 92 3.06 5.75 -2.36
C TYR A 92 1.88 4.81 -2.63
N LEU A 93 0.65 5.31 -2.50
CA LEU A 93 -0.56 4.53 -2.75
C LEU A 93 -0.66 4.08 -4.21
N TYR A 94 -0.36 4.97 -5.16
CA TYR A 94 -0.33 4.64 -6.58
C TYR A 94 0.69 3.54 -6.85
N ALA A 95 1.93 3.69 -6.35
CA ALA A 95 3.00 2.73 -6.56
C ALA A 95 2.59 1.34 -6.05
N VAL A 96 2.12 1.22 -4.81
CA VAL A 96 1.68 -0.06 -4.23
C VAL A 96 0.59 -0.72 -5.08
N VAL A 97 -0.48 0.01 -5.39
CA VAL A 97 -1.64 -0.56 -6.09
C VAL A 97 -1.27 -0.93 -7.52
N LYS A 98 -0.44 -0.12 -8.20
CA LYS A 98 0.02 -0.39 -9.55
C LYS A 98 0.95 -1.61 -9.60
N THR A 99 1.91 -1.75 -8.68
CA THR A 99 2.82 -2.90 -8.66
C THR A 99 2.06 -4.19 -8.37
N LEU A 100 1.10 -4.17 -7.45
CA LEU A 100 0.25 -5.34 -7.19
C LEU A 100 -0.64 -5.69 -8.40
N HIS A 101 -1.16 -4.69 -9.11
CA HIS A 101 -1.91 -4.91 -10.34
C HIS A 101 -1.05 -5.51 -11.46
N LEU A 102 0.22 -5.11 -11.57
CA LEU A 102 1.16 -5.69 -12.52
C LEU A 102 1.45 -7.16 -12.19
N LEU A 103 1.74 -7.47 -10.92
CA LEU A 103 1.90 -8.86 -10.46
C LEU A 103 0.64 -9.70 -10.74
N ALA A 104 -0.55 -9.14 -10.49
CA ALA A 104 -1.83 -9.80 -10.78
C ALA A 104 -2.08 -10.01 -12.28
N SER A 105 -1.44 -9.21 -13.13
CA SER A 105 -1.57 -9.27 -14.59
C SER A 105 -0.52 -10.17 -15.24
N ASP A 106 0.48 -10.62 -14.48
CA ASP A 106 1.52 -11.52 -14.96
C ASP A 106 0.93 -12.91 -15.28
N PRO A 107 1.03 -13.39 -16.55
CA PRO A 107 0.51 -14.68 -16.96
C PRO A 107 1.22 -15.88 -16.30
N VAL A 108 2.45 -15.71 -15.80
CA VAL A 108 3.26 -16.75 -15.13
C VAL A 108 2.79 -16.96 -13.70
N THR A 109 2.38 -15.89 -13.03
CA THR A 109 1.86 -15.93 -11.67
C THR A 109 0.56 -16.75 -11.67
N GLY A 110 -0.35 -16.52 -12.61
CA GLY A 110 -1.65 -17.22 -12.61
C GLY A 110 -2.61 -16.64 -11.55
N GLU A 111 -3.88 -17.03 -11.62
CA GLU A 111 -4.92 -16.42 -10.79
C GLU A 111 -4.73 -16.79 -9.30
N ASN A 112 -4.61 -15.78 -8.43
CA ASN A 112 -4.60 -15.93 -6.98
C ASN A 112 -3.48 -16.83 -6.40
N THR A 113 -2.23 -16.66 -6.86
CA THR A 113 -1.07 -17.32 -6.22
C THR A 113 -0.90 -16.95 -4.75
N ALA A 114 -0.13 -17.76 -4.03
CA ALA A 114 0.28 -17.45 -2.66
C ALA A 114 0.91 -16.04 -2.55
N ALA A 115 1.83 -15.67 -3.45
CA ALA A 115 2.44 -14.35 -3.46
C ALA A 115 1.39 -13.23 -3.67
N LEU A 116 0.45 -13.43 -4.59
CA LEU A 116 -0.60 -12.45 -4.86
C LEU A 116 -1.58 -12.32 -3.68
N LEU A 117 -1.93 -13.41 -3.02
CA LEU A 117 -2.79 -13.41 -1.84
C LEU A 117 -2.11 -12.74 -0.64
N VAL A 118 -0.82 -12.99 -0.43
CA VAL A 118 -0.01 -12.29 0.60
C VAL A 118 0.04 -10.79 0.30
N GLY A 119 0.31 -10.41 -0.95
CA GLY A 119 0.28 -9.01 -1.38
C GLY A 119 -1.09 -8.35 -1.19
N TRP A 120 -2.18 -9.09 -1.45
CA TRP A 120 -3.54 -8.63 -1.20
C TRP A 120 -3.79 -8.36 0.29
N ASP A 121 -3.43 -9.31 1.16
CA ASP A 121 -3.61 -9.15 2.60
C ASP A 121 -2.82 -7.94 3.13
N ARG A 122 -1.56 -7.78 2.70
CA ARG A 122 -0.73 -6.62 3.05
C ARG A 122 -1.30 -5.30 2.52
N LEU A 123 -1.84 -5.28 1.31
CA LEU A 123 -2.53 -4.09 0.78
C LEU A 123 -3.71 -3.71 1.68
N LEU A 124 -4.58 -4.66 2.06
CA LEU A 124 -5.73 -4.38 2.92
C LEU A 124 -5.30 -3.78 4.26
N ASP A 125 -4.23 -4.31 4.85
CA ASP A 125 -3.70 -3.79 6.10
C ASP A 125 -3.11 -2.38 5.96
N LEU A 126 -2.37 -2.11 4.88
CA LEU A 126 -1.86 -0.76 4.58
C LEU A 126 -3.01 0.25 4.41
N LEU A 127 -4.04 -0.11 3.65
CA LEU A 127 -5.20 0.76 3.41
C LEU A 127 -5.94 1.08 4.72
N ARG A 128 -6.08 0.10 5.62
CA ARG A 128 -6.66 0.34 6.95
C ARG A 128 -5.78 1.26 7.80
N ALA A 129 -4.46 1.06 7.78
CA ALA A 129 -3.51 1.92 8.49
C ALA A 129 -3.56 3.37 7.97
N VAL A 130 -3.70 3.58 6.66
CA VAL A 130 -3.90 4.92 6.08
C VAL A 130 -5.13 5.60 6.66
N LEU A 131 -6.27 4.90 6.76
CA LEU A 131 -7.48 5.46 7.36
C LEU A 131 -7.33 5.76 8.85
N GLU A 132 -6.57 4.94 9.58
CA GLU A 132 -6.26 5.19 10.99
C GLU A 132 -5.40 6.45 11.16
N VAL A 133 -4.32 6.59 10.37
CA VAL A 133 -3.46 7.78 10.38
C VAL A 133 -4.22 9.03 9.96
N ALA A 134 -5.10 8.94 8.96
CA ALA A 134 -5.94 10.05 8.56
C ALA A 134 -6.90 10.50 9.68
N ARG A 135 -7.35 9.57 10.53
CA ARG A 135 -8.28 9.86 11.64
C ARG A 135 -7.57 10.35 12.90
N PHE A 136 -6.41 9.78 13.22
CA PHE A 136 -5.76 9.94 14.53
C PHE A 136 -4.36 10.55 14.47
N GLY A 137 -3.81 10.77 13.27
CA GLY A 137 -2.42 11.17 13.06
C GLY A 137 -1.46 9.97 13.00
N PRO A 138 -0.20 10.20 12.58
CA PRO A 138 0.82 9.14 12.55
C PRO A 138 1.11 8.64 13.97
N PRO A 139 1.51 7.37 14.14
CA PRO A 139 1.91 6.85 15.45
C PRO A 139 3.04 7.69 16.03
N GLU A 140 3.00 7.98 17.33
CA GLU A 140 4.11 8.64 18.00
C GLU A 140 5.36 7.76 17.87
N PRO A 141 6.52 8.34 17.50
CA PRO A 141 7.76 7.58 17.48
C PRO A 141 8.01 7.05 18.91
N PRO A 142 8.55 5.82 19.05
CA PRO A 142 8.88 5.30 20.36
C PRO A 142 9.81 6.29 21.07
N GLU A 143 9.46 6.67 22.31
CA GLU A 143 10.30 7.58 23.09
C GLU A 143 11.73 7.02 23.16
N PRO A 144 12.75 7.82 22.82
CA PRO A 144 14.13 7.37 22.93
C PRO A 144 14.44 7.12 24.40
N GLY A 145 14.44 5.84 24.80
CA GLY A 145 14.71 5.42 26.17
C GLY A 145 13.58 4.68 26.88
N ALA A 146 12.51 4.25 26.18
CA ALA A 146 11.59 3.26 26.74
C ALA A 146 12.33 1.91 26.92
N GLU A 147 13.02 1.78 28.05
CA GLU A 147 13.58 0.54 28.55
C GLU A 147 12.47 -0.50 28.52
N ALA A 148 12.69 -1.61 27.80
CA ALA A 148 11.76 -2.73 27.83
C ALA A 148 11.50 -3.08 29.31
N PRO A 149 10.23 -3.25 29.74
CA PRO A 149 9.96 -3.59 31.13
C PRO A 149 10.76 -4.85 31.47
N ASP A 150 11.66 -4.70 32.44
CA ASP A 150 12.57 -5.74 32.92
C ASP A 150 11.72 -6.95 33.32
N VAL A 151 11.62 -7.94 32.43
CA VAL A 151 10.87 -9.17 32.70
C VAL A 151 11.73 -9.97 33.66
N PRO A 152 11.33 -10.17 34.93
CA PRO A 152 12.15 -10.94 35.86
C PRO A 152 12.26 -12.37 35.33
N GLY A 153 13.48 -12.77 34.97
CA GLY A 153 13.79 -14.14 34.58
C GLY A 153 13.38 -15.13 35.67
N PRO A 154 12.82 -16.29 35.33
CA PRO A 154 12.35 -17.25 36.32
C PRO A 154 13.56 -17.95 36.94
N GLY A 155 14.08 -17.42 38.04
CA GLY A 155 15.32 -17.96 38.59
C GLY A 155 15.81 -17.34 39.89
N ALA A 156 14.97 -17.16 40.89
CA ALA A 156 15.44 -17.04 42.27
C ALA A 156 14.40 -17.62 43.23
N ARG A 157 14.61 -18.86 43.65
CA ARG A 157 14.08 -19.37 44.92
C ARG A 157 15.27 -19.59 45.86
N PRO A 158 15.24 -19.07 47.09
CA PRO A 158 16.12 -19.56 48.15
C PRO A 158 15.73 -21.00 48.55
#